data_AF-A0A1V6C374-F1
#
_entry.id   AF-A0A1V6C374-F1
#
_cell.length_a   1.000
_cell.length_b   1.000
_cell.length_c   1.000
_cell.angle_alpha   90.00
_cell.angle_beta   90.00
_cell.angle_gamma   90.00
#
_symmetry.space_group_name_H-M   'P 1'
#
loop_
_entity.id
_entity.type
_entity.pdbx_description
1 polymer ?
#
loop_
_entity_poly.entity_id
_entity_poly.type
_entity_poly.pdbx_seq_one_letter_code
_entity_poly.pdbx_strand_id
1 'polypeptide(L)'
;MTKTNEDKLVFIYAVFFTFQVLHIFEEIWGRTYEMTILPFHRLENYLIAASMVVLASGLAMTLMALGKPLGKKLAFIIAIASGILNFFVHSIGWIATGNYFAGPGAGTITGIPLFISALYFVISAWKASD
;
A
#
# COMPACT_ATOMS: atom_id res chain seq x y z
N MET A 1 -9.02 -8.31 -22.34
CA MET A 1 -8.01 -7.27 -22.11
C MET A 1 -6.87 -7.50 -23.09
N THR A 2 -6.29 -6.46 -23.69
CA THR A 2 -5.10 -6.63 -24.54
C THR A 2 -3.86 -6.85 -23.67
N LYS A 3 -2.85 -7.55 -24.18
CA LYS A 3 -1.57 -7.74 -23.47
C LYS A 3 -0.95 -6.42 -23.00
N THR A 4 -1.03 -5.38 -23.84
CA THR A 4 -0.57 -4.03 -23.51
C THR A 4 -1.28 -3.43 -22.28
N ASN A 5 -2.58 -3.70 -22.09
CA ASN A 5 -3.32 -3.24 -20.93
C ASN A 5 -2.93 -4.02 -19.66
N GLU A 6 -2.64 -5.31 -19.78
CA GLU A 6 -2.16 -6.13 -18.66
C GLU A 6 -0.76 -5.69 -18.20
N ASP A 7 0.16 -5.50 -19.14
CA ASP A 7 1.52 -5.01 -18.87
C ASP A 7 1.49 -3.63 -18.18
N LYS A 8 0.59 -2.75 -18.63
CA LYS A 8 0.37 -1.44 -18.00
C LYS A 8 -0.12 -1.57 -16.55
N LEU A 9 -1.04 -2.48 -16.26
CA LEU A 9 -1.51 -2.70 -14.90
C LEU A 9 -0.42 -3.25 -13.98
N VAL A 10 0.40 -4.18 -14.48
CA VAL A 10 1.55 -4.70 -13.72
C VAL A 10 2.52 -3.58 -13.40
N PHE A 11 2.84 -2.72 -14.38
CA PHE A 11 3.74 -1.58 -14.18
C PHE A 11 3.22 -0.61 -13.12
N ILE A 12 1.94 -0.21 -13.22
CA ILE A 12 1.31 0.68 -12.23
C ILE A 12 1.36 0.05 -10.83
N TYR A 13 1.07 -1.24 -10.73
CA TYR A 13 1.11 -1.93 -9.45
C TYR A 13 2.52 -2.07 -8.89
N ALA A 14 3.55 -2.22 -9.73
CA ALA A 14 4.94 -2.24 -9.31
C ALA A 14 5.37 -0.87 -8.71
N VAL A 15 4.89 0.24 -9.28
CA VAL A 15 5.07 1.58 -8.70
C VAL A 15 4.39 1.68 -7.33
N PHE A 16 3.14 1.22 -7.22
CA PHE A 16 2.43 1.14 -5.94
C PHE A 16 3.19 0.30 -4.90
N PHE A 17 3.65 -0.89 -5.28
CA PHE A 17 4.43 -1.78 -4.42
C PHE A 17 5.73 -1.13 -3.93
N THR A 18 6.40 -0.38 -4.80
CA THR A 18 7.61 0.37 -4.43
C THR A 18 7.31 1.38 -3.33
N PHE A 19 6.26 2.19 -3.48
CA PHE A 19 5.87 3.14 -2.44
C PHE A 19 5.41 2.46 -1.16
N GLN A 20 4.77 1.29 -1.25
CA GLN A 20 4.36 0.52 -0.08
C GLN A 20 5.57 0.07 0.74
N VAL A 21 6.62 -0.45 0.10
CA VAL A 21 7.86 -0.84 0.77
C VAL A 21 8.58 0.37 1.38
N LEU A 22 8.69 1.46 0.63
CA LEU A 22 9.32 2.69 1.14
C LEU A 22 8.55 3.26 2.33
N HIS A 23 7.22 3.20 2.29
CA HIS A 23 6.38 3.67 3.39
C HIS A 23 6.57 2.83 4.66
N ILE A 24 6.65 1.50 4.54
CA ILE A 24 6.98 0.62 5.67
C ILE A 24 8.34 1.00 6.28
N PHE A 25 9.35 1.33 5.48
CA PHE A 25 10.64 1.78 6.03
C PHE A 25 10.54 3.13 6.75
N GLU A 26 9.76 4.07 6.23
CA GLU A 26 9.52 5.36 6.87
C GLU A 26 8.78 5.21 8.21
N GLU A 27 7.80 4.31 8.27
CA GLU A 27 7.07 3.95 9.49
C GLU A 27 7.99 3.32 10.55
N ILE A 28 8.89 2.42 10.15
CA ILE A 28 9.90 1.83 11.05
C ILE A 28 10.85 2.92 11.57
N TRP A 29 11.34 3.79 10.69
CA TRP A 29 12.23 4.88 11.06
C TRP A 29 11.56 5.87 12.03
N GLY A 30 10.30 6.20 11.77
CA GLY A 30 9.46 7.06 12.60
C GLY A 30 8.91 6.40 13.85
N ARG A 31 9.21 5.11 14.07
CA ARG A 31 8.72 4.29 15.19
C ARG A 31 7.20 4.37 15.35
N THR A 32 6.45 4.37 14.26
CA THR A 32 4.97 4.45 14.30
C THR A 32 4.34 3.31 15.07
N TYR A 33 5.02 2.15 15.12
CA TYR A 33 4.65 1.00 15.95
C TYR A 33 4.75 1.23 17.46
N GLU A 34 5.27 2.38 17.93
CA GLU A 34 5.26 2.75 19.36
C GLU A 34 4.04 3.65 19.70
N MET A 35 3.26 4.06 18.70
CA MET A 35 2.13 4.96 18.88
C MET A 35 0.93 4.21 19.45
N THR A 36 0.40 4.71 20.57
CA THR A 36 -0.71 4.08 21.30
C THR A 36 -2.05 4.13 20.56
N ILE A 37 -2.16 4.94 19.51
CA ILE A 37 -3.40 5.08 18.73
C ILE A 37 -3.47 4.04 17.60
N LEU A 38 -2.33 3.48 17.19
CA LEU A 38 -2.23 2.51 16.10
C LEU A 38 -2.24 1.07 16.65
N PRO A 39 -2.76 0.08 15.90
CA PRO A 39 -3.01 -1.26 16.43
C PRO A 39 -1.75 -2.07 16.76
N PHE A 40 -0.57 -1.63 16.30
CA PHE A 40 0.70 -2.32 16.53
C PHE A 40 1.51 -1.52 17.55
N HIS A 41 1.72 -2.10 18.73
CA HIS A 41 2.49 -1.48 19.82
C HIS A 41 3.85 -2.15 20.06
N ARG A 42 4.22 -3.11 19.21
CA ARG A 42 5.46 -3.89 19.29
C ARG A 42 6.06 -4.03 17.91
N LEU A 43 7.38 -3.86 17.82
CA LEU A 43 8.13 -3.94 16.57
C LEU A 43 7.93 -5.31 15.90
N GLU A 44 7.93 -6.41 16.65
CA GLU A 44 7.80 -7.76 16.10
C GLU A 44 6.45 -7.96 15.41
N ASN A 45 5.37 -7.50 16.03
CA ASN A 45 4.02 -7.61 15.47
C ASN A 45 3.88 -6.75 14.20
N TYR A 46 4.48 -5.55 14.23
CA TYR A 46 4.52 -4.67 13.07
C TYR A 46 5.31 -5.32 11.92
N LEU A 47 6.50 -5.88 12.18
CA LEU A 47 7.33 -6.52 11.17
C LEU A 47 6.65 -7.75 10.55
N ILE A 48 5.91 -8.54 11.34
CA ILE A 48 5.11 -9.66 10.82
C ILE A 48 4.03 -9.13 9.88
N ALA A 49 3.26 -8.13 10.29
CA ALA A 49 2.21 -7.55 9.47
C ALA A 49 2.77 -6.95 8.17
N ALA A 50 3.84 -6.17 8.26
CA ALA A 50 4.55 -5.59 7.12
C ALA A 50 5.07 -6.67 6.16
N SER A 51 5.68 -7.73 6.69
CA SER A 51 6.18 -8.85 5.88
C SER A 51 5.06 -9.55 5.12
N MET A 52 3.90 -9.76 5.76
CA MET A 52 2.74 -10.37 5.11
C MET A 52 2.16 -9.47 4.01
N VAL A 53 2.13 -8.15 4.23
CA VAL A 53 1.69 -7.18 3.22
C VAL A 53 2.63 -7.20 2.01
N VAL A 54 3.95 -7.19 2.23
CA VAL A 54 4.95 -7.25 1.15
C VAL A 54 4.85 -8.56 0.38
N LEU A 55 4.74 -9.70 1.09
CA LEU A 55 4.58 -11.02 0.47
C LEU A 55 3.31 -11.10 -0.38
N ALA A 56 2.17 -10.67 0.16
CA ALA A 56 0.89 -10.69 -0.55
C ALA A 56 0.92 -9.80 -1.80
N SER A 57 1.57 -8.63 -1.71
CA SER A 57 1.71 -7.70 -2.83
C SER A 57 2.63 -8.26 -3.92
N GLY A 58 3.76 -8.85 -3.54
CA GLY A 58 4.66 -9.53 -4.47
C GLY A 58 3.99 -10.73 -5.17
N LEU A 59 3.19 -11.50 -4.43
CA LEU A 59 2.39 -12.60 -5.00
C LEU A 59 1.34 -12.08 -5.98
N ALA A 60 0.61 -11.02 -5.63
CA ALA A 60 -0.38 -10.41 -6.51
C ALA A 60 0.26 -9.93 -7.81
N MET A 61 1.40 -9.23 -7.73
CA MET A 61 2.17 -8.78 -8.89
C MET A 61 2.63 -9.95 -9.77
N THR A 62 3.17 -11.01 -9.17
CA THR A 62 3.61 -12.22 -9.90
C THR A 62 2.44 -12.87 -10.63
N LEU A 63 1.29 -13.03 -9.96
CA LEU A 63 0.10 -13.60 -10.56
C LEU A 63 -0.44 -12.74 -11.71
N MET A 64 -0.39 -11.41 -11.59
CA MET A 64 -0.77 -10.52 -12.69
C MET A 64 0.18 -10.64 -13.89
N ALA A 65 1.49 -10.69 -13.66
CA ALA A 65 2.49 -10.88 -14.71
C ALA A 65 2.32 -12.23 -15.44
N LEU A 66 1.80 -13.26 -14.75
CA LEU A 66 1.43 -14.55 -15.32
C LEU A 66 0.04 -14.59 -15.96
N GLY A 67 -0.66 -13.44 -16.07
CA GLY A 67 -2.00 -13.34 -16.64
C GLY A 67 -3.09 -14.04 -15.81
N LYS A 68 -2.84 -14.33 -14.52
CA LYS A 68 -3.81 -15.02 -13.67
C LYS A 68 -4.86 -14.04 -13.13
N PRO A 69 -6.18 -14.31 -13.30
CA PRO A 69 -7.24 -13.43 -12.83
C PRO A 69 -7.19 -13.15 -11.32
N LEU A 70 -6.73 -14.13 -10.54
CA LEU A 70 -6.56 -13.98 -9.09
C LEU A 70 -5.57 -12.87 -8.73
N GLY A 71 -4.52 -12.65 -9.54
CA GLY A 71 -3.54 -11.59 -9.31
C GLY A 71 -4.19 -10.21 -9.28
N LYS A 72 -5.07 -9.92 -10.24
CA LYS A 72 -5.80 -8.63 -10.29
C LYS A 72 -6.71 -8.44 -9.09
N LYS A 73 -7.43 -9.49 -8.67
CA LYS A 73 -8.31 -9.43 -7.49
C LYS A 73 -7.53 -9.15 -6.22
N LEU A 74 -6.43 -9.87 -6.00
CA LEU A 74 -5.56 -9.65 -4.84
C LEU A 74 -4.95 -8.26 -4.87
N ALA A 75 -4.41 -7.83 -6.01
CA ALA A 75 -3.83 -6.50 -6.19
C ALA A 75 -4.83 -5.39 -5.86
N PHE A 76 -6.08 -5.53 -6.30
CA PHE A 76 -7.16 -4.58 -6.04
C PHE A 76 -7.47 -4.45 -4.54
N ILE A 77 -7.63 -5.59 -3.85
CA ILE A 77 -7.90 -5.62 -2.41
C ILE A 77 -6.74 -4.98 -1.64
N ILE A 78 -5.50 -5.32 -2.00
CA ILE A 78 -4.30 -4.80 -1.34
C ILE A 78 -4.15 -3.30 -1.56
N ALA A 79 -4.38 -2.80 -2.78
CA ALA A 79 -4.31 -1.37 -3.09
C ALA A 79 -5.32 -0.56 -2.25
N ILE A 80 -6.53 -1.07 -2.08
CA ILE A 80 -7.52 -0.45 -1.19
C ILE A 80 -7.03 -0.48 0.26
N ALA A 81 -6.69 -1.66 0.79
CA ALA A 81 -6.39 -1.82 2.20
C ALA A 81 -5.11 -1.08 2.65
N SER A 82 -4.03 -1.25 1.90
CA SER A 82 -2.71 -0.75 2.29
C SER A 82 -2.33 0.58 1.66
N GLY A 83 -3.03 1.03 0.62
CA GLY A 83 -2.81 2.34 0.00
C GLY A 83 -3.87 3.36 0.37
N ILE A 84 -5.14 3.04 0.10
CA ILE A 84 -6.25 3.98 0.29
C ILE A 84 -6.62 4.10 1.77
N LEU A 85 -6.93 2.99 2.44
CA LEU A 85 -7.34 3.02 3.85
C LEU A 85 -6.20 3.45 4.77
N ASN A 86 -4.97 3.07 4.43
CA ASN A 86 -3.77 3.49 5.17
C ASN A 86 -3.69 5.04 5.28
N PHE A 87 -3.91 5.77 4.17
CA PHE A 87 -3.93 7.23 4.18
C PHE A 87 -4.90 7.82 5.22
N PHE A 88 -6.09 7.24 5.37
CA PHE A 88 -7.09 7.68 6.35
C PHE A 88 -6.68 7.33 7.78
N VAL A 89 -6.12 6.13 8.01
CA VAL A 89 -5.61 5.72 9.33
C VAL A 89 -4.55 6.71 9.82
N HIS A 90 -3.60 7.08 8.96
CA HIS A 90 -2.59 8.08 9.29
C HIS A 90 -3.18 9.49 9.42
N SER A 91 -4.14 9.87 8.58
CA SER A 91 -4.81 11.17 8.76
C SER A 91 -5.47 11.30 10.14
N ILE A 92 -6.15 10.25 10.60
CA ILE A 92 -6.74 10.18 11.94
C ILE A 92 -5.64 10.20 13.02
N GLY A 93 -4.57 9.43 12.84
CA GLY A 93 -3.45 9.40 13.77
C GLY A 93 -2.77 10.75 13.96
N TRP A 94 -2.60 11.51 12.88
CA TRP A 94 -2.09 12.87 12.95
C TRP A 94 -2.97 13.77 13.78
N ILE A 95 -4.27 13.78 13.47
CA ILE A 95 -5.25 14.67 14.11
C ILE A 95 -5.32 14.35 15.61
N ALA A 96 -5.25 13.07 15.98
CA ALA A 96 -5.33 12.63 17.37
C ALA A 96 -4.07 12.93 18.19
N THR A 97 -2.87 12.94 17.58
CA THR A 97 -1.60 12.98 18.32
C THR A 97 -0.76 14.24 18.08
N GLY A 98 -1.02 14.97 16.99
CA GLY A 98 -0.15 16.04 16.49
C GLY A 98 1.21 15.53 15.97
N ASN A 99 1.48 14.23 16.01
CA ASN A 99 2.76 13.66 15.61
C ASN A 99 2.82 13.54 14.09
N TYR A 100 3.86 14.12 13.49
CA TYR A 100 4.11 14.06 12.06
C TYR A 100 4.18 12.62 11.53
N PHE A 101 4.85 11.72 12.28
CA PHE A 101 4.93 10.29 11.94
C PHE A 101 3.63 9.52 12.19
N ALA A 102 2.66 10.09 12.91
CA ALA A 102 1.32 9.54 12.97
C ALA A 102 0.49 9.98 11.77
N GLY A 103 0.98 10.93 10.97
CA GLY A 103 0.21 11.55 9.91
C GLY A 103 0.47 11.06 8.52
N PRO A 104 -0.29 11.58 7.53
CA PRO A 104 0.03 11.37 6.13
C PRO A 104 1.41 11.94 5.80
N GLY A 105 1.93 12.80 6.70
CA GLY A 105 3.29 13.33 6.74
C GLY A 105 4.38 12.35 7.20
N ALA A 106 4.06 11.26 7.92
CA ALA A 106 4.90 10.06 8.08
C ALA A 106 5.23 9.36 6.74
N GLY A 107 4.81 10.02 5.68
CA GLY A 107 4.85 9.69 4.29
C GLY A 107 4.71 10.94 3.42
N THR A 108 5.16 12.15 3.84
CA THR A 108 5.25 13.27 2.87
C THR A 108 6.17 12.89 1.71
N ILE A 109 7.09 11.95 1.93
CA ILE A 109 7.89 11.28 0.88
C ILE A 109 7.13 10.10 0.27
N THR A 110 6.45 9.26 1.07
CA THR A 110 5.96 7.94 0.59
C THR A 110 4.45 7.67 0.73
N GLY A 111 3.78 8.18 1.76
CA GLY A 111 2.36 7.95 2.07
C GLY A 111 1.39 8.64 1.09
N ILE A 112 1.66 9.89 0.69
CA ILE A 112 0.89 10.54 -0.37
C ILE A 112 1.11 9.83 -1.73
N PRO A 113 2.36 9.55 -2.16
CA PRO A 113 2.58 8.75 -3.38
C PRO A 113 1.99 7.34 -3.33
N LEU A 114 2.00 6.68 -2.18
CA LEU A 114 1.36 5.39 -1.95
C LEU A 114 -0.15 5.47 -2.19
N PHE A 115 -0.81 6.48 -1.61
CA PHE A 115 -2.23 6.73 -1.82
C PHE A 115 -2.56 7.00 -3.29
N ILE A 116 -1.81 7.89 -3.95
CA ILE A 116 -2.05 8.27 -5.34
C ILE A 116 -1.85 7.08 -6.27
N SER A 117 -0.75 6.32 -6.09
CA SER A 117 -0.47 5.14 -6.91
C SER A 117 -1.52 4.04 -6.70
N ALA A 118 -2.03 3.86 -5.47
CA ALA A 118 -3.12 2.93 -5.17
C ALA A 118 -4.43 3.33 -5.87
N LEU A 119 -4.83 4.61 -5.77
CA LEU A 119 -6.00 5.13 -6.48
C LEU A 119 -5.87 4.95 -7.99
N TYR A 120 -4.72 5.31 -8.54
CA TYR A 120 -4.47 5.19 -9.97
C TYR A 120 -4.55 3.73 -10.44
N PHE A 121 -4.01 2.79 -9.65
CA PHE A 121 -4.15 1.36 -9.90
C PHE A 121 -5.62 0.93 -9.89
N VAL A 122 -6.37 1.26 -8.83
CA VAL A 122 -7.79 0.87 -8.67
C VAL A 122 -8.64 1.39 -9.84
N ILE A 123 -8.49 2.65 -10.22
CA ILE A 123 -9.21 3.25 -11.35
C ILE A 123 -8.83 2.56 -12.66
N SER A 124 -7.54 2.28 -12.87
CA SER A 124 -7.06 1.62 -14.09
C SER A 124 -7.54 0.18 -14.17
N ALA A 125 -7.52 -0.56 -13.07
CA ALA A 125 -7.98 -1.94 -12.98
C ALA A 125 -9.50 -2.03 -13.19
N TRP A 126 -10.26 -1.07 -12.66
CA TRP A 126 -11.69 -0.95 -12.89
C TRP A 126 -12.00 -0.74 -14.38
N LYS A 127 -11.40 0.29 -15.00
CA LYS A 127 -11.60 0.60 -16.43
C LYS A 127 -11.17 -0.50 -17.39
N ALA A 128 -10.24 -1.36 -16.98
CA ALA A 128 -9.80 -2.49 -17.79
C ALA A 128 -10.70 -3.74 -17.66
N SER A 129 -11.66 -3.69 -16.72
CA SER A 129 -12.66 -4.74 -16.48
C SER A 129 -13.96 -4.52 -17.27
N ASP A 130 -14.19 -3.29 -17.72
CA ASP A 130 -15.23 -2.87 -18.67
C ASP A 130 -14.79 -3.14 -20.12
#